data_AF-A0A7W6IHK6-F1
#
_entry.id   AF-A0A7W6IHK6-F1
#
_cell.length_a   1.000
_cell.length_b   1.000
_cell.length_c   1.000
_cell.angle_alpha   90.00
_cell.angle_beta   90.00
_cell.angle_gamma   90.00
#
_symmetry.space_group_name_H-M   'P 1'
#
loop_
_entity.id
_entity.type
_entity.pdbx_description
1 polymer ?
#
loop_
_entity_poly.entity_id
_entity_poly.type
_entity_poly.pdbx_seq_one_letter_code
_entity_poly.pdbx_strand_id
1 'polypeptide(L)'
;MTDINLFELTGDGAVRNLTGHERGVEARVRYDLEKLDEVQEPVRVIVPESVYTLTPSFFQGMFAESVRKLGETFLTHYRFDASALIMRQVQRGISSANMQRGSLLQH
;
A
#
# COMPACT_ATOMS: atom_id res chain seq x y z
N MET A 1 -4.04 18.06 0.15
CA MET A 1 -4.22 16.67 0.64
C MET A 1 -4.71 15.86 -0.54
N THR A 2 -3.96 14.83 -0.92
CA THR A 2 -4.25 13.99 -2.09
C THR A 2 -4.82 12.66 -1.63
N ASP A 3 -5.83 12.16 -2.34
CA ASP A 3 -6.54 10.95 -1.96
C ASP A 3 -6.28 9.84 -2.99
N ILE A 4 -5.94 8.65 -2.50
CA ILE A 4 -5.88 7.40 -3.26
C ILE A 4 -7.12 6.60 -2.89
N ASN A 5 -8.01 6.34 -3.84
CA ASN A 5 -9.23 5.58 -3.59
C ASN A 5 -9.14 4.16 -4.17
N LEU A 6 -8.92 3.16 -3.30
CA LEU A 6 -8.80 1.78 -3.74
C LEU A 6 -10.11 1.18 -4.28
N PHE A 7 -11.25 1.85 -4.12
CA PHE A 7 -12.51 1.44 -4.77
C PHE A 7 -12.36 1.34 -6.29
N GLU A 8 -11.53 2.17 -6.91
CA GLU A 8 -11.28 2.14 -8.36
C GLU A 8 -10.54 0.86 -8.81
N LEU A 9 -9.93 0.12 -7.88
CA LEU A 9 -9.34 -1.19 -8.15
C LEU A 9 -10.34 -2.34 -7.99
N THR A 10 -11.53 -2.06 -7.46
CA THR A 10 -12.52 -3.09 -7.11
C THR A 10 -13.47 -3.44 -8.26
N GLY A 11 -13.46 -2.69 -9.36
CA GLY A 11 -14.45 -2.84 -10.43
C GLY A 11 -15.87 -2.65 -9.88
N ASP A 12 -16.15 -1.48 -9.32
CA ASP A 12 -17.42 -1.13 -8.68
C ASP A 12 -17.84 -2.07 -7.53
N GLY A 13 -16.88 -2.53 -6.73
CA GLY A 13 -17.10 -3.38 -5.57
C GLY A 13 -17.23 -4.88 -5.87
N ALA A 14 -17.07 -5.30 -7.13
CA ALA A 14 -17.07 -6.72 -7.52
C ALA A 14 -15.88 -7.49 -6.92
N VAL A 15 -14.72 -6.84 -6.84
CA VAL A 15 -13.51 -7.40 -6.24
C VAL A 15 -13.39 -6.93 -4.79
N ARG A 16 -13.39 -7.91 -3.88
CA ARG A 16 -13.28 -7.68 -2.43
C ARG A 16 -11.90 -8.01 -1.86
N ASN A 17 -11.02 -8.53 -2.71
CA ASN A 17 -9.69 -9.01 -2.36
C ASN A 17 -8.66 -8.36 -3.28
N LEU A 18 -7.80 -7.50 -2.72
CA LEU A 18 -6.67 -6.90 -3.42
C LEU A 18 -5.46 -7.82 -3.25
N THR A 19 -5.14 -8.56 -4.32
CA THR A 19 -4.13 -9.62 -4.32
C THR A 19 -3.20 -9.52 -5.52
N GLY A 20 -2.02 -10.12 -5.38
CA GLY A 20 -1.03 -10.23 -6.46
C GLY A 20 -0.06 -9.05 -6.50
N HIS A 21 1.23 -9.37 -6.64
CA HIS A 21 2.30 -8.36 -6.66
C HIS A 21 2.21 -7.45 -7.88
N GLU A 22 2.00 -8.02 -9.07
CA GLU A 22 1.87 -7.27 -10.33
C GLU A 22 0.72 -6.27 -10.28
N ARG A 23 -0.45 -6.66 -9.74
CA ARG A 23 -1.58 -5.73 -9.53
C ARG A 23 -1.25 -4.60 -8.56
N GLY A 24 -0.42 -4.88 -7.55
CA GLY A 24 0.11 -3.85 -6.65
C GLY A 24 1.02 -2.87 -7.39
N VAL A 25 1.90 -3.37 -8.27
CA VAL A 25 2.78 -2.53 -9.11
C VAL A 25 1.96 -1.69 -10.08
N GLU A 26 0.95 -2.27 -10.72
CA GLU A 26 0.02 -1.54 -11.59
C GLU A 26 -0.71 -0.42 -10.82
N ALA A 27 -1.16 -0.69 -9.59
CA ALA A 27 -1.76 0.32 -8.73
C ALA A 27 -0.76 1.43 -8.36
N ARG A 28 0.51 1.08 -8.08
CA ARG A 28 1.58 2.05 -7.83
C ARG A 28 1.71 3.04 -8.98
N VAL A 29 1.77 2.53 -10.21
CA VAL A 29 1.89 3.33 -11.43
C VAL A 29 0.62 4.14 -11.66
N ARG A 30 -0.56 3.54 -11.49
CA ARG A 30 -1.86 4.20 -11.70
C ARG A 30 -2.03 5.45 -10.83
N TYR A 31 -1.65 5.35 -9.55
CA TYR A 31 -1.76 6.46 -8.60
C TYR A 31 -0.51 7.34 -8.52
N ASP A 32 0.50 7.07 -9.34
CA ASP A 32 1.73 7.84 -9.42
C ASP A 32 2.43 7.99 -8.05
N LEU A 33 2.52 6.87 -7.32
CA LEU A 33 3.08 6.84 -5.96
C LEU A 33 4.51 7.38 -5.90
N GLU A 34 5.27 7.28 -7.00
CA GLU A 34 6.61 7.87 -7.09
C GLU A 34 6.58 9.37 -6.81
N LYS A 35 5.64 10.12 -7.41
CA LYS A 35 5.46 11.55 -7.14
C LYS A 35 4.86 11.78 -5.77
N LEU A 36 3.90 10.95 -5.36
CA LEU A 36 3.27 11.07 -4.05
C LEU A 36 4.23 10.78 -2.89
N ASP A 37 5.31 10.03 -3.12
CA ASP A 37 6.36 9.83 -2.13
C ASP A 37 7.20 11.10 -1.88
N GLU A 38 7.07 12.15 -2.70
CA GLU A 38 7.88 13.37 -2.65
C GLU A 38 7.12 14.62 -2.21
N VAL A 39 5.79 14.55 -2.20
CA VAL A 39 4.96 15.66 -1.73
C VAL A 39 5.14 15.85 -0.23
N GLN A 40 5.02 17.09 0.25
CA GLN A 40 5.18 17.38 1.68
C GLN A 40 3.90 17.08 2.47
N GLU A 41 2.76 17.16 1.80
CA GLU A 41 1.46 16.90 2.41
C GLU A 41 1.19 15.40 2.55
N PRO A 42 0.55 14.96 3.65
CA PRO A 42 0.09 13.59 3.77
C PRO A 42 -0.89 13.19 2.67
N VAL A 43 -0.80 11.93 2.26
CA VAL A 43 -1.67 11.27 1.28
C VAL A 43 -2.66 10.40 2.04
N ARG A 44 -3.95 10.54 1.75
CA ARG A 44 -4.99 9.69 2.33
C ARG A 44 -5.19 8.47 1.44
N VAL A 45 -5.15 7.27 2.02
CA VAL A 45 -5.45 6.01 1.31
C VAL A 45 -6.79 5.50 1.77
N ILE A 46 -7.81 5.61 0.92
CA ILE A 46 -9.18 5.20 1.22
C ILE A 46 -9.36 3.75 0.78
N VAL A 47 -9.64 2.86 1.74
CA VAL A 47 -9.94 1.46 1.47
C VAL A 47 -11.44 1.23 1.72
N PRO A 48 -12.23 0.88 0.68
CA PRO A 48 -13.66 0.70 0.85
C PRO A 48 -13.97 -0.47 1.79
N GLU A 49 -15.06 -0.35 2.57
CA GLU A 49 -15.47 -1.38 3.55
C GLU A 49 -15.77 -2.75 2.92
N SER A 50 -16.10 -2.78 1.64
CA SER A 50 -16.31 -4.01 0.87
C SER A 50 -15.03 -4.85 0.72
N VAL A 51 -13.85 -4.24 0.87
CA VAL A 51 -12.55 -4.92 0.81
C VAL A 51 -12.19 -5.46 2.20
N TYR A 52 -12.05 -6.77 2.30
CA TYR A 52 -11.66 -7.47 3.53
C TYR A 52 -10.29 -8.15 3.44
N THR A 53 -9.71 -8.22 2.23
CA THR A 53 -8.37 -8.76 2.01
C THR A 53 -7.52 -7.81 1.17
N LEU A 54 -6.35 -7.49 1.70
CA LEU A 54 -5.22 -6.82 1.08
C LEU A 54 -4.00 -7.67 1.40
N THR A 55 -3.54 -8.46 0.43
CA THR A 55 -2.45 -9.42 0.69
C THR A 55 -1.10 -8.70 0.83
N PRO A 56 -0.13 -9.29 1.57
CA PRO A 56 1.22 -8.74 1.65
C PRO A 56 1.89 -8.56 0.28
N SER A 57 1.66 -9.47 -0.68
CA SER A 57 2.24 -9.35 -2.03
C SER A 57 1.69 -8.15 -2.80
N PHE A 58 0.38 -7.90 -2.72
CA PHE A 58 -0.24 -6.69 -3.28
C PHE A 58 0.30 -5.43 -2.60
N PHE A 59 0.34 -5.41 -1.27
CA PHE A 59 0.91 -4.29 -0.52
C PHE A 59 2.35 -4.00 -0.93
N GLN A 60 3.18 -5.04 -1.04
CA GLN A 60 4.58 -4.91 -1.45
C GLN A 60 4.69 -4.34 -2.86
N GLY A 61 3.88 -4.82 -3.81
CA GLY A 61 3.88 -4.28 -5.17
C GLY A 61 3.56 -2.78 -5.19
N MET A 62 2.61 -2.35 -4.36
CA MET A 62 2.18 -0.96 -4.34
C MET A 62 3.12 -0.03 -3.54
N PHE A 63 3.46 -0.44 -2.32
CA PHE A 63 4.05 0.44 -1.30
C PHE A 63 5.47 0.04 -0.85
N ALA A 64 6.08 -1.06 -1.33
CA ALA A 64 7.40 -1.46 -0.82
C ALA A 64 8.47 -0.37 -0.99
N GLU A 65 8.53 0.29 -2.15
CA GLU A 65 9.47 1.41 -2.36
C GLU A 65 9.14 2.61 -1.45
N SER A 66 7.86 2.95 -1.30
CA SER A 66 7.41 4.01 -0.39
C SER A 66 7.81 3.74 1.06
N VAL A 67 7.60 2.50 1.54
CA VAL A 67 8.04 2.06 2.87
C VAL A 67 9.55 2.16 3.01
N ARG A 68 10.31 1.82 1.96
CA ARG A 68 11.78 1.90 1.98
C ARG A 68 12.30 3.33 1.98
N LYS A 69 11.67 4.23 1.22
CA LYS A 69 12.03 5.65 1.06
C LYS A 69 11.66 6.47 2.29
N LEU A 70 10.45 6.28 2.80
CA LEU A 70 9.88 7.06 3.91
C LEU A 70 10.21 6.45 5.29
N GLY A 71 10.50 5.16 5.35
CA GLY A 71 10.84 4.46 6.59
C GLY A 71 9.76 4.63 7.65
N GLU A 72 10.16 5.10 8.84
CA GLU A 72 9.27 5.31 9.98
C GLU A 72 8.15 6.34 9.71
N THR A 73 8.39 7.26 8.77
CA THR A 73 7.39 8.29 8.40
C THR A 73 6.34 7.78 7.41
N PHE A 74 6.42 6.52 6.96
CA PHE A 74 5.47 5.97 5.99
C PHE A 74 4.01 6.10 6.45
N LEU A 75 3.70 5.75 7.71
CA LEU A 75 2.31 5.80 8.22
C LEU A 75 1.84 7.22 8.57
N THR A 76 2.76 8.18 8.75
CA THR A 76 2.38 9.58 8.93
C THR A 76 2.12 10.25 7.59
N HIS A 77 2.84 9.82 6.55
CA HIS A 77 2.70 10.24 5.16
C HIS A 77 1.48 9.62 4.47
N TYR A 78 1.39 8.28 4.42
CA TYR A 78 0.24 7.53 3.90
C TYR A 78 -0.73 7.19 5.03
N ARG A 79 -1.80 7.97 5.12
CA ARG A 79 -2.84 7.81 6.15
C ARG A 79 -3.96 6.92 5.63
N PHE A 80 -3.98 5.69 6.11
CA PHE A 80 -4.98 4.70 5.73
C PHE A 80 -6.30 4.94 6.45
N ASP A 81 -7.34 5.22 5.66
CA ASP A 81 -8.74 5.16 6.08
C ASP A 81 -9.29 3.79 5.68
N ALA A 82 -9.20 2.85 6.62
CA ALA A 82 -9.47 1.44 6.38
C ALA A 82 -9.99 0.75 7.64
N SER A 83 -10.69 -0.38 7.46
CA SER A 83 -11.14 -1.20 8.59
C SER A 83 -9.96 -1.73 9.41
N ALA A 84 -10.20 -2.03 10.69
CA ALA A 84 -9.17 -2.61 11.57
C ALA A 84 -8.58 -3.93 11.03
N LEU A 85 -9.37 -4.70 10.28
CA LEU A 85 -8.89 -5.92 9.62
C LEU A 85 -7.84 -5.60 8.54
N ILE A 86 -8.14 -4.63 7.67
CA ILE A 86 -7.21 -4.17 6.63
C ILE A 86 -5.97 -3.53 7.26
N MET A 87 -6.13 -2.72 8.30
CA MET A 87 -5.00 -2.11 9.00
C MET A 87 -4.01 -3.15 9.54
N ARG A 88 -4.48 -4.29 10.07
CA ARG A 88 -3.59 -5.39 10.45
C ARG A 88 -2.82 -5.98 9.27
N GLN A 89 -3.42 -6.02 8.08
CA GLN A 89 -2.78 -6.54 6.88
C GLN A 89 -1.77 -5.54 6.29
N VAL A 90 -2.07 -4.24 6.34
CA VAL A 90 -1.12 -3.16 6.03
C VAL A 90 0.12 -3.28 6.91
N GLN A 91 -0.05 -3.43 8.23
CA GLN A 91 1.08 -3.59 9.15
C GLN A 91 1.94 -4.82 8.82
N ARG A 92 1.32 -5.96 8.49
CA ARG A 92 2.05 -7.14 8.01
C ARG A 92 2.80 -6.86 6.72
N GLY A 93 2.22 -6.10 5.80
CA GLY A 93 2.85 -5.65 4.57
C GLY A 93 4.10 -4.80 4.81
N ILE A 94 4.03 -3.83 5.72
CA ILE A 94 5.17 -3.00 6.13
C ILE A 94 6.29 -3.85 6.72
N SER A 95 5.97 -4.74 7.67
CA SER A 95 6.96 -5.67 8.25
C SER A 95 7.61 -6.54 7.17
N SER A 96 6.82 -7.08 6.25
CA SER A 96 7.31 -7.94 5.16
C SER A 96 8.23 -7.17 4.18
N ALA A 97 7.90 -5.92 3.87
CA ALA A 97 8.72 -5.05 3.01
C ALA A 97 10.08 -4.72 3.65
N ASN A 98 10.11 -4.57 4.98
CA ASN A 98 11.36 -4.33 5.72
C ASN A 98 12.19 -5.62 5.90
N MET A 99 11.57 -6.79 6.07
CA MET A 99 12.29 -8.07 6.24
C MET A 99 13.06 -8.52 4.98
N GLN A 100 12.58 -8.19 3.77
CA GLN A 100 13.32 -8.49 2.53
C GLN A 100 14.71 -7.84 2.47
N ARG A 101 15.00 -6.81 3.28
CA ARG A 101 16.37 -6.26 3.44
C ARG A 101 17.35 -7.27 4.05
N GLY A 102 16.90 -8.17 4.92
CA GLY A 102 17.79 -9.12 5.61
C GLY A 102 18.32 -10.23 4.70
N SER A 103 17.61 -10.55 3.62
CA SER A 103 17.97 -11.66 2.72
C SER A 103 18.80 -11.22 1.50
N LEU A 104 18.82 -9.93 1.16
CA LEU A 104 19.53 -9.40 -0.01
C LEU A 104 20.96 -8.89 0.30
N LEU A 105 21.36 -8.88 1.58
CA LEU A 105 22.71 -8.50 2.02
C LEU A 105 23.62 -9.71 2.32
N GLN A 106 23.23 -10.91 1.90
CA GLN A 106 24.10 -12.09 1.94
C GLN A 106 24.38 -12.56 0.51
N HIS A 107 25.23 -11.85 -0.23
CA HIS A 107 26.07 -12.41 -1.30
C HIS A 107 27.20 -11.43 -1.64
#